data_AF-A0A2D9RWY4-F1
#
_entry.id   AF-A0A2D9RWY4-F1
#
_cell.length_a   1.000
_cell.length_b   1.000
_cell.length_c   1.000
_cell.angle_alpha   90.00
_cell.angle_beta   90.00
_cell.angle_gamma   90.00
#
_symmetry.space_group_name_H-M   'P 1'
#
loop_
_entity.id
_entity.type
_entity.pdbx_description
1 polymer ?
#
loop_
_entity_poly.entity_id
_entity_poly.type
_entity_poly.pdbx_seq_one_letter_code
_entity_poly.pdbx_strand_id
1 'polypeptide(L)'
;MNNSLARVTNEIKACWTGLNSETTTRVRDLLVELTKTTEKEEWLDQIVKQKPAAQVLYSDQRHGFILLAHSEKYGTYRVPHDHGAGWVFYAVQSGEMEMNTYKKVTTAKGRTHLVARGKENMKPGDCRVFLPGDIHDTLCVSENFIQFRLTSSDFKEEIKSGRMTRYLYEKTP
;
A
#
# COMPACT_ATOMS: atom_id res chain seq x y z
N MET A 1 25.78 -2.26 -10.96
CA MET A 1 25.04 -3.53 -11.19
C MET A 1 23.56 -3.19 -11.23
N ASN A 2 22.83 -3.61 -12.26
CA ASN A 2 21.41 -3.29 -12.40
C ASN A 2 20.59 -4.33 -11.63
N ASN A 3 20.23 -4.02 -10.39
CA ASN A 3 19.45 -4.90 -9.51
C ASN A 3 17.94 -4.76 -9.80
N SER A 4 17.10 -5.63 -9.24
CA SER A 4 15.66 -5.63 -9.56
C SER A 4 14.98 -4.33 -9.15
N LEU A 5 15.37 -3.73 -8.02
CA LEU A 5 14.85 -2.45 -7.53
C LEU A 5 15.11 -1.33 -8.54
N ALA A 6 16.36 -1.16 -8.99
CA ALA A 6 16.75 -0.15 -9.97
C ALA A 6 16.02 -0.37 -11.31
N ARG A 7 15.93 -1.62 -11.79
CA ARG A 7 15.20 -1.94 -13.02
C ARG A 7 13.72 -1.56 -12.92
N VAL A 8 13.02 -2.06 -11.89
CA VAL A 8 11.57 -1.82 -11.71
C VAL A 8 11.28 -0.34 -11.53
N THR A 9 12.05 0.37 -10.70
CA THR A 9 11.84 1.82 -10.50
C THR A 9 12.06 2.63 -11.77
N ASN A 10 13.06 2.27 -12.58
CA ASN A 10 13.28 2.89 -13.89
C ASN A 10 12.13 2.60 -14.86
N GLU A 11 11.58 1.38 -14.87
CA GLU A 11 10.42 1.03 -15.71
C GLU A 11 9.14 1.76 -15.26
N ILE A 12 8.87 1.82 -13.96
CA ILE A 12 7.74 2.59 -13.39
C ILE A 12 7.85 4.04 -13.85
N LYS A 13 9.03 4.65 -13.72
CA LYS A 13 9.27 6.02 -14.16
C LYS A 13 9.04 6.20 -15.66
N ALA A 14 9.52 5.26 -16.48
CA ALA A 14 9.39 5.35 -17.93
C ALA A 14 7.93 5.24 -18.40
N CYS A 15 7.11 4.40 -17.75
CA CYS A 15 5.71 4.23 -18.12
C CYS A 15 4.74 5.20 -17.42
N TRP A 16 5.22 6.03 -16.49
CA TRP A 16 4.34 6.89 -15.70
C TRP A 16 3.79 8.05 -16.50
N THR A 17 2.49 8.01 -16.81
CA THR A 17 1.76 9.09 -17.50
C THR A 17 0.69 9.75 -16.63
N GLY A 18 0.72 9.48 -15.32
CA GLY A 18 -0.26 9.94 -14.33
C GLY A 18 -1.15 8.81 -13.82
N LEU A 19 -2.04 9.13 -12.89
CA LEU A 19 -2.96 8.14 -12.32
C LEU A 19 -4.07 7.82 -13.33
N ASN A 20 -3.80 6.87 -14.22
CA ASN A 20 -4.71 6.38 -15.26
C ASN A 20 -4.64 4.86 -15.38
N SER A 21 -5.59 4.25 -16.08
CA SER A 21 -5.73 2.78 -16.15
C SER A 21 -4.49 2.07 -16.68
N GLU A 22 -3.83 2.64 -17.69
CA GLU A 22 -2.61 2.08 -18.28
C GLU A 22 -1.47 2.07 -17.26
N THR A 23 -1.20 3.22 -16.65
CA THR A 23 -0.17 3.37 -15.61
C THR A 23 -0.46 2.44 -14.44
N THR A 24 -1.70 2.42 -13.92
CA THR A 24 -2.02 1.59 -12.75
C THR A 24 -1.88 0.10 -13.04
N THR A 25 -2.24 -0.35 -14.24
CA THR A 25 -2.13 -1.76 -14.62
C THR A 25 -0.66 -2.14 -14.76
N ARG A 26 0.13 -1.34 -15.50
CA ARG A 26 1.55 -1.62 -15.72
C ARG A 26 2.35 -1.57 -14.42
N VAL A 27 2.12 -0.58 -13.57
CA VAL A 27 2.81 -0.43 -12.29
C VAL A 27 2.48 -1.58 -11.35
N ARG A 28 1.24 -2.06 -11.32
CA ARG A 28 0.87 -3.24 -10.54
C ARG A 28 1.69 -4.45 -10.98
N ASP A 29 1.81 -4.71 -12.28
CA ASP A 29 2.58 -5.84 -12.80
C ASP A 29 4.07 -5.73 -12.47
N LEU A 30 4.62 -4.51 -12.53
CA LEU A 30 6.02 -4.22 -12.16
C LEU A 30 6.28 -4.43 -10.66
N LEU A 31 5.34 -4.05 -9.80
CA LEU A 31 5.45 -4.28 -8.36
C LEU A 31 5.31 -5.77 -8.02
N VAL A 32 4.42 -6.50 -8.70
CA VAL A 32 4.35 -7.98 -8.61
C VAL A 32 5.64 -8.64 -9.10
N GLU A 33 6.34 -8.05 -10.06
CA GLU A 33 7.65 -8.53 -10.45
C GLU A 33 8.70 -8.26 -9.35
N LEU A 34 8.67 -7.07 -8.73
CA LEU A 34 9.59 -6.70 -7.66
C LEU A 34 9.48 -7.64 -6.44
N THR A 35 8.27 -8.10 -6.10
CA THR A 35 8.06 -9.05 -4.99
C THR A 35 8.71 -10.42 -5.22
N LYS A 36 9.08 -10.76 -6.47
CA LYS A 36 9.84 -11.98 -6.80
C LYS A 36 11.34 -11.87 -6.49
N THR A 37 11.81 -10.68 -6.09
CA THR A 37 13.20 -10.49 -5.68
C THR A 37 13.53 -11.39 -4.49
N THR A 38 14.73 -11.93 -4.49
CA THR A 38 15.23 -12.80 -3.41
C THR A 38 16.32 -12.11 -2.61
N GLU A 39 16.60 -12.61 -1.41
CA GLU A 39 17.67 -12.11 -0.52
C GLU A 39 19.09 -12.24 -1.10
N LYS A 40 19.24 -12.79 -2.31
CA LYS A 40 20.49 -12.69 -3.08
C LYS A 40 20.82 -11.24 -3.46
N GLU A 41 19.83 -10.37 -3.52
CA GLU A 41 20.06 -8.93 -3.65
C GLU A 41 20.24 -8.30 -2.28
N GLU A 42 21.42 -7.74 -2.02
CA GLU A 42 21.81 -7.22 -0.69
C GLU A 42 20.82 -6.23 -0.09
N TRP A 43 20.18 -5.40 -0.91
CA TRP A 43 19.19 -4.44 -0.42
C TRP A 43 17.98 -5.13 0.21
N LEU A 44 17.52 -6.26 -0.35
CA LEU A 44 16.38 -6.99 0.18
C LEU A 44 16.79 -7.79 1.42
N ASP A 45 17.95 -8.42 1.41
CA ASP A 45 18.52 -9.10 2.58
C ASP A 45 18.60 -8.15 3.80
N GLN A 46 19.02 -6.90 3.59
CA GLN A 46 19.01 -5.88 4.64
C GLN A 46 17.61 -5.57 5.15
N ILE A 47 16.62 -5.42 4.27
CA ILE A 47 15.22 -5.19 4.66
C ILE A 47 14.68 -6.37 5.49
N VAL A 48 14.95 -7.61 5.07
CA VAL A 48 14.48 -8.81 5.79
C VAL A 48 15.09 -8.90 7.18
N LYS A 49 16.39 -8.58 7.33
CA LYS A 49 17.08 -8.57 8.63
C LYS A 49 16.60 -7.46 9.54
N GLN A 50 16.38 -6.27 9.01
CA GLN A 50 16.05 -5.08 9.81
C GLN A 50 14.55 -4.96 10.12
N LYS A 51 13.68 -5.48 9.25
CA LYS A 51 12.21 -5.35 9.30
C LYS A 51 11.76 -3.92 9.63
N PRO A 52 12.16 -2.92 8.82
CA PRO A 52 11.87 -1.52 9.14
C PRO A 52 10.37 -1.25 9.14
N ALA A 53 9.89 -0.50 10.12
CA ALA A 53 8.49 -0.06 10.15
C ALA A 53 8.11 0.76 8.91
N ALA A 54 9.07 1.49 8.33
CA ALA A 54 9.01 2.06 6.99
C ALA A 54 10.43 2.48 6.56
N GLN A 55 10.85 2.13 5.35
CA GLN A 55 12.12 2.56 4.76
C GLN A 55 11.90 2.95 3.30
N VAL A 56 12.27 4.18 2.93
CA VAL A 56 12.25 4.64 1.54
C VAL A 56 13.31 3.88 0.76
N LEU A 57 12.90 3.24 -0.33
CA LEU A 57 13.77 2.57 -1.29
C LEU A 57 14.06 3.46 -2.49
N TYR A 58 13.07 4.26 -2.90
CA TYR A 58 13.18 5.15 -4.05
C TYR A 58 12.15 6.29 -3.96
N SER A 59 12.52 7.47 -4.45
CA SER A 59 11.61 8.61 -4.60
C SER A 59 11.84 9.28 -5.94
N ASP A 60 10.79 9.50 -6.73
CA ASP A 60 10.88 10.28 -7.96
C ASP A 60 10.27 11.67 -7.75
N GLN A 61 11.11 12.70 -7.77
CA GLN A 61 10.69 14.09 -7.57
C GLN A 61 9.88 14.66 -8.74
N ARG A 62 10.05 14.11 -9.94
CA ARG A 62 9.34 14.61 -11.14
C ARG A 62 7.88 14.19 -11.14
N HIS A 63 7.61 12.94 -10.75
CA HIS A 63 6.28 12.35 -10.74
C HIS A 63 5.64 12.30 -9.36
N GLY A 64 6.42 12.57 -8.30
CA GLY A 64 5.92 12.75 -6.93
C GLY A 64 5.55 11.46 -6.21
N PHE A 65 6.06 10.30 -6.65
CA PHE A 65 5.81 9.02 -5.98
C PHE A 65 7.02 8.54 -5.18
N ILE A 66 6.73 7.76 -4.13
CA ILE A 66 7.70 7.18 -3.21
C ILE A 66 7.45 5.67 -3.15
N LEU A 67 8.51 4.87 -3.29
CA LEU A 67 8.52 3.43 -3.05
C LEU A 67 9.18 3.15 -1.69
N LEU A 68 8.47 2.45 -0.81
CA LEU A 68 8.94 2.08 0.52
C LEU A 68 8.90 0.57 0.71
N ALA A 69 9.83 0.03 1.50
CA ALA A 69 9.64 -1.23 2.20
C ALA A 69 8.97 -0.95 3.55
N HIS A 70 7.97 -1.76 3.91
CA HIS A 70 7.19 -1.60 5.13
C HIS A 70 6.95 -2.96 5.78
N SER A 71 7.37 -3.10 7.04
CA SER A 71 7.08 -4.27 7.87
C SER A 71 6.05 -3.95 8.95
N GLU A 72 5.17 -4.91 9.25
CA GLU A 72 4.25 -4.83 10.37
C GLU A 72 4.40 -6.05 11.28
N LYS A 73 4.21 -5.85 12.59
CA LYS A 73 4.18 -6.96 13.55
C LYS A 73 2.87 -7.73 13.39
N TYR A 74 2.89 -9.02 13.67
CA TYR A 74 1.67 -9.83 13.75
C TYR A 74 0.62 -9.17 14.66
N GLY A 75 -0.64 -9.22 14.23
CA GLY A 75 -1.77 -8.63 14.96
C GLY A 75 -1.89 -7.11 14.83
N THR A 76 -1.01 -6.44 14.09
CA THR A 76 -1.15 -5.00 13.81
C THR A 76 -2.41 -4.77 12.98
N TYR A 77 -3.39 -4.09 13.58
CA TYR A 77 -4.62 -3.67 12.91
C TYR A 77 -4.59 -2.17 12.59
N ARG A 78 -4.89 -1.82 11.34
CA ARG A 78 -5.17 -0.44 10.91
C ARG A 78 -6.65 -0.34 10.63
N VAL A 79 -7.36 0.46 11.43
CA VAL A 79 -8.79 0.75 11.26
C VAL A 79 -9.11 1.26 9.85
N PRO A 80 -10.37 1.18 9.39
CA PRO A 80 -10.75 1.68 8.06
C PRO A 80 -10.30 3.12 7.86
N HIS A 81 -9.61 3.38 6.75
CA HIS A 81 -9.10 4.70 6.38
C HIS A 81 -9.03 4.89 4.87
N ASP A 82 -9.02 6.15 4.43
CA ASP A 82 -8.68 6.54 3.07
C ASP A 82 -7.33 7.27 3.03
N HIS A 83 -6.89 7.62 1.82
CA HIS A 83 -5.70 8.44 1.58
C HIS A 83 -6.08 9.85 1.08
N GLY A 84 -7.32 10.30 1.31
CA GLY A 84 -7.88 11.53 0.74
C GLY A 84 -7.72 11.60 -0.78
N ALA A 85 -7.01 12.62 -1.27
CA ALA A 85 -6.68 12.78 -2.70
C ALA A 85 -5.48 11.93 -3.16
N GLY A 86 -4.82 11.22 -2.25
CA GLY A 86 -3.69 10.35 -2.52
C GLY A 86 -4.09 8.96 -3.00
N TRP A 87 -3.09 8.19 -3.40
CA TRP A 87 -3.22 6.80 -3.84
C TRP A 87 -2.06 5.98 -3.30
N VAL A 88 -2.26 4.67 -3.18
CA VAL A 88 -1.24 3.71 -2.74
C VAL A 88 -1.39 2.37 -3.43
N PHE A 89 -0.26 1.75 -3.78
CA PHE A 89 -0.14 0.36 -4.14
C PHE A 89 0.51 -0.40 -2.99
N TYR A 90 -0.04 -1.55 -2.63
CA TYR A 90 0.53 -2.51 -1.70
C TYR A 90 0.92 -3.75 -2.47
N ALA A 91 2.19 -4.11 -2.49
CA ALA A 91 2.69 -5.35 -3.08
C ALA A 91 3.37 -6.20 -2.01
N VAL A 92 2.84 -7.38 -1.73
CA VAL A 92 3.33 -8.22 -0.62
C VAL A 92 4.57 -8.99 -1.06
N GLN A 93 5.68 -8.76 -0.35
CA GLN A 93 6.94 -9.45 -0.59
C GLN A 93 7.03 -10.74 0.23
N SER A 94 6.64 -10.71 1.50
CA SER A 94 6.61 -11.88 2.38
C SER A 94 5.55 -11.73 3.45
N GLY A 95 5.13 -12.86 4.04
CA GLY A 95 4.03 -12.93 4.98
C GLY A 95 2.66 -12.72 4.32
N GLU A 96 1.66 -12.53 5.16
CA GLU A 96 0.25 -12.35 4.78
C GLU A 96 -0.41 -11.20 5.55
N MET A 97 -1.35 -10.54 4.88
CA MET A 97 -2.16 -9.44 5.43
C MET A 97 -3.61 -9.57 4.96
N GLU A 98 -4.56 -9.46 5.89
CA GLU A 98 -5.97 -9.32 5.52
C GLU A 98 -6.28 -7.85 5.21
N MET A 99 -7.09 -7.61 4.19
CA MET A 99 -7.61 -6.29 3.84
C MET A 99 -9.10 -6.36 3.59
N ASN A 100 -9.90 -5.55 4.29
CA ASN A 100 -11.29 -5.28 3.88
C ASN A 100 -11.36 -3.96 3.11
N THR A 101 -12.25 -3.89 2.13
CA THR A 101 -12.56 -2.63 1.46
C THR A 101 -13.97 -2.18 1.76
N TYR A 102 -14.20 -0.86 1.78
CA TYR A 102 -15.45 -0.27 2.20
C TYR A 102 -15.96 0.75 1.20
N LYS A 103 -17.26 1.04 1.29
CA LYS A 103 -17.89 2.21 0.67
C LYS A 103 -18.72 2.95 1.72
N LYS A 104 -18.65 4.28 1.71
CA LYS A 104 -19.62 5.12 2.42
C LYS A 104 -20.98 5.01 1.72
N VAL A 105 -22.00 4.60 2.48
CA VAL A 105 -23.38 4.50 2.00
C VAL A 105 -24.28 5.38 2.87
N THR A 106 -24.94 6.34 2.22
CA THR A 106 -25.94 7.20 2.85
C THR A 106 -27.33 6.65 2.57
N THR A 107 -28.06 6.33 3.64
CA THR A 107 -29.43 5.83 3.56
C THR A 107 -30.40 6.94 3.14
N ALA A 108 -31.60 6.58 2.68
CA ALA A 108 -32.66 7.55 2.36
C ALA A 108 -33.05 8.46 3.54
N LYS A 109 -32.76 8.04 4.79
CA LYS A 109 -32.97 8.83 6.01
C LYS A 109 -31.78 9.73 6.36
N GLY A 110 -30.79 9.87 5.48
CA GLY A 110 -29.61 10.73 5.67
C GLY A 110 -28.49 10.16 6.53
N ARG A 111 -28.68 8.98 7.17
CA ARG A 111 -27.61 8.33 7.95
C ARG A 111 -26.55 7.72 7.05
N THR A 112 -25.27 7.97 7.34
CA THR A 112 -24.13 7.47 6.57
C THR A 112 -23.37 6.41 7.37
N HIS A 113 -23.08 5.26 6.75
CA HIS A 113 -22.32 4.19 7.38
C HIS A 113 -21.26 3.65 6.41
N LEU A 114 -20.24 3.00 6.95
CA LEU A 114 -19.33 2.18 6.14
C LEU A 114 -19.93 0.80 5.91
N VAL A 115 -20.01 0.41 4.63
CA VAL A 115 -20.43 -0.93 4.21
C VAL A 115 -19.21 -1.63 3.63
N ALA A 116 -18.83 -2.78 4.21
CA ALA A 116 -17.75 -3.61 3.71
C ALA A 116 -18.16 -4.24 2.37
N ARG A 117 -17.27 -4.20 1.37
CA ARG A 117 -17.43 -4.93 0.11
C ARG A 117 -17.01 -6.40 0.25
N GLY A 118 -16.03 -6.67 1.10
CA GLY A 118 -15.48 -7.99 1.33
C GLY A 118 -14.10 -7.94 1.95
N LYS A 119 -13.62 -9.10 2.37
CA LYS A 119 -12.29 -9.34 2.92
C LYS A 119 -11.45 -10.14 1.93
N GLU A 120 -10.20 -9.75 1.74
CA GLU A 120 -9.22 -10.50 0.97
C GLU A 120 -7.96 -10.77 1.80
N ASN A 121 -7.34 -11.94 1.59
CA ASN A 121 -6.05 -12.29 2.19
C ASN A 121 -4.96 -12.10 1.14
N MET A 122 -4.12 -11.09 1.35
CA MET A 122 -2.98 -10.75 0.51
C MET A 122 -1.79 -11.63 0.85
N LYS A 123 -1.21 -12.29 -0.16
CA LYS A 123 -0.09 -13.23 -0.04
C LYS A 123 1.12 -12.77 -0.84
N PRO A 124 2.31 -13.36 -0.65
CA PRO A 124 3.50 -12.99 -1.41
C PRO A 124 3.25 -13.07 -2.92
N GLY A 125 3.57 -11.99 -3.64
CA GLY A 125 3.26 -11.87 -5.07
C GLY A 125 1.97 -11.10 -5.38
N ASP A 126 1.08 -10.89 -4.41
CA ASP A 126 -0.12 -10.10 -4.63
C ASP A 126 0.17 -8.60 -4.62
N CYS A 127 -0.58 -7.86 -5.45
CA CYS A 127 -0.59 -6.41 -5.41
C CYS A 127 -2.02 -5.84 -5.48
N ARG A 128 -2.31 -4.83 -4.67
CA ARG A 128 -3.57 -4.07 -4.66
C ARG A 128 -3.29 -2.59 -4.74
N VAL A 129 -4.16 -1.87 -5.43
CA VAL A 129 -4.13 -0.42 -5.55
C VAL A 129 -5.37 0.17 -4.90
N PHE A 130 -5.19 1.25 -4.15
CA PHE A 130 -6.25 2.07 -3.60
C PHE A 130 -6.14 3.46 -4.20
N LEU A 131 -7.22 3.87 -4.87
CA LEU A 131 -7.33 5.15 -5.54
C LEU A 131 -7.83 6.23 -4.57
N PRO A 132 -7.83 7.52 -4.97
CA PRO A 132 -8.37 8.59 -4.14
C PRO A 132 -9.77 8.29 -3.62
N GLY A 133 -9.93 8.38 -2.30
CA GLY A 133 -11.19 8.10 -1.60
C GLY A 133 -11.55 6.63 -1.40
N ASP A 134 -10.75 5.67 -1.89
CA ASP A 134 -10.94 4.26 -1.54
C ASP A 134 -10.64 4.03 -0.06
N ILE A 135 -11.51 3.26 0.60
CA ILE A 135 -11.46 3.02 2.03
C ILE A 135 -11.10 1.56 2.26
N HIS A 136 -10.10 1.31 3.09
CA HIS A 136 -9.71 -0.03 3.49
C HIS A 136 -9.21 -0.10 4.93
N ASP A 137 -9.25 -1.29 5.50
CA ASP A 137 -8.55 -1.62 6.74
C ASP A 137 -7.47 -2.68 6.44
N THR A 138 -6.55 -2.88 7.39
CA THR A 138 -5.53 -3.92 7.26
C THR A 138 -5.32 -4.65 8.58
N LEU A 139 -5.08 -5.96 8.52
CA LEU A 139 -4.64 -6.78 9.64
C LEU A 139 -3.43 -7.60 9.23
N CYS A 140 -2.29 -7.38 9.87
CA CYS A 140 -1.12 -8.23 9.69
C CYS A 140 -1.37 -9.59 10.38
N VAL A 141 -1.34 -10.69 9.61
CA VAL A 141 -1.64 -12.05 10.11
C VAL A 141 -0.41 -12.97 10.03
N SER A 142 0.79 -12.40 9.92
CA SER A 142 2.05 -13.15 9.88
C SER A 142 3.20 -12.44 10.61
N GLU A 143 4.23 -13.19 11.04
CA GLU A 143 5.37 -12.69 11.82
C GLU A 143 6.52 -12.11 10.97
N ASN A 144 6.49 -12.36 9.66
CA ASN A 144 7.52 -11.94 8.70
C ASN A 144 6.93 -11.04 7.60
N PHE A 145 5.89 -10.28 7.91
CA PHE A 145 5.24 -9.44 6.92
C PHE A 145 6.16 -8.31 6.41
N ILE A 146 6.38 -8.29 5.10
CA ILE A 146 7.05 -7.21 4.36
C ILE A 146 6.23 -6.93 3.12
N GLN A 147 5.94 -5.66 2.88
CA GLN A 147 5.33 -5.19 1.65
C GLN A 147 6.10 -4.02 1.06
N PHE A 148 6.04 -3.88 -0.26
CA PHE A 148 6.40 -2.67 -0.96
C PHE A 148 5.18 -1.76 -1.09
N ARG A 149 5.35 -0.51 -0.69
CA ARG A 149 4.33 0.54 -0.81
C ARG A 149 4.78 1.57 -1.82
N LEU A 150 4.10 1.65 -2.96
CA LEU A 150 4.28 2.77 -3.89
C LEU A 150 3.14 3.76 -3.64
N THR A 151 3.46 5.00 -3.29
CA THR A 151 2.46 5.97 -2.84
C THR A 151 2.76 7.38 -3.34
N SER A 152 1.70 8.18 -3.49
CA SER A 152 1.76 9.62 -3.73
C SER A 152 2.29 10.44 -2.55
N SER A 153 2.38 9.85 -1.35
CA SER A 153 2.79 10.52 -0.12
C SER A 153 3.18 9.52 0.96
N ASP A 154 4.14 9.88 1.81
CA ASP A 154 4.40 9.13 3.04
C ASP A 154 3.16 9.15 3.94
N PHE A 155 2.80 7.99 4.51
CA PHE A 155 1.67 7.80 5.41
C PHE A 155 1.70 8.72 6.65
N LYS A 156 2.88 8.98 7.22
CA LYS A 156 3.03 9.92 8.35
C LYS A 156 2.71 11.35 7.92
N GLU A 157 3.12 11.73 6.71
CA GLU A 157 2.79 13.04 6.14
C GLU A 157 1.31 13.13 5.73
N GLU A 158 0.68 12.04 5.31
CA GLU A 158 -0.78 11.99 5.08
C GLU A 158 -1.57 12.25 6.37
N ILE A 159 -1.16 11.65 7.48
CA ILE A 159 -1.76 11.91 8.81
C ILE A 159 -1.52 13.36 9.21
N LYS A 160 -0.27 13.83 9.12
CA LYS A 160 0.12 15.18 9.54
C LYS A 160 -0.56 16.28 8.73
N SER A 161 -0.76 16.06 7.43
CA SER A 161 -1.47 17.00 6.54
C SER A 161 -3.00 16.97 6.73
N GLY A 162 -3.53 16.03 7.50
CA GLY A 162 -4.98 15.87 7.69
C GLY A 162 -5.71 15.32 6.46
N ARG A 163 -4.98 14.84 5.46
CA ARG A 163 -5.55 14.29 4.22
C ARG A 163 -6.27 12.96 4.44
N MET A 164 -5.70 12.13 5.30
CA MET A 164 -6.22 10.79 5.59
C MET A 164 -7.38 10.87 6.58
N THR A 165 -8.52 10.32 6.19
CA THR A 165 -9.66 10.15 7.10
C THR A 165 -9.61 8.76 7.73
N ARG A 166 -9.63 8.70 9.07
CA ARG A 166 -9.87 7.45 9.80
C ARG A 166 -11.35 7.34 10.14
N TYR A 167 -11.94 6.21 9.81
CA TYR A 167 -13.31 5.89 10.13
C TYR A 167 -13.31 4.97 11.34
N LEU A 168 -13.42 5.60 12.51
CA LEU A 168 -13.68 4.85 13.73
C LEU A 168 -15.11 4.35 13.66
N TYR A 169 -15.34 3.08 14.01
CA TYR A 169 -16.69 2.57 14.18
C TYR A 169 -17.47 3.56 15.06
N GLU A 170 -18.65 3.98 14.62
CA GLU A 170 -19.55 4.73 15.49
C GLU A 170 -19.66 3.91 16.78
N LYS A 171 -19.31 4.51 17.93
CA LYS A 171 -19.70 3.95 19.20
C LYS A 171 -21.22 3.84 19.13
N THR A 172 -21.73 2.62 19.04
CA THR A 172 -23.14 2.39 19.28
C THR A 172 -23.45 3.02 20.64
N PRO A 173 -24.48 3.89 20.76
CA PRO A 173 -24.86 4.48 22.02
C PRO A 173 -25.06 3.44 23.12
#